data_AF-A0A708BZX7-F1
#
_entry.id   AF-A0A708BZX7-F1
#
_cell.length_a   1.000
_cell.length_b   1.000
_cell.length_c   1.000
_cell.angle_alpha   90.00
_cell.angle_beta   90.00
_cell.angle_gamma   90.00
#
_symmetry.space_group_name_H-M   'P 1'
#
loop_
_entity.id
_entity.type
_entity.pdbx_description
1 polymer ?
#
loop_
_entity_poly.entity_id
_entity_poly.type
_entity_poly.pdbx_seq_one_letter_code
_entity_poly.pdbx_strand_id
1 'polypeptide(L)'
;IGFTSYRPGESGVKTWQGTVGGTSSRCYNLQFRKSLSISTVWDGFDLGADIGNETDRPGDFPLAEYPVHQLPTNHLIDDLVSIGSLGVGIGMDGKGGYVSNILMQDCAGSGGLWYTYGKTFTNVSVIDTNTLNFNANQLYIQGDCIVNGLRLVGIKPTPSNGLIVDAPNTTISGITGNVD
;
A
#
# COMPACT_ATOMS: atom_id res chain seq x y z
N ILE A 1 -14.88 -1.58 -8.68
CA ILE A 1 -15.76 -2.00 -7.58
C ILE A 1 -16.20 -3.43 -7.88
N GLY A 2 -16.10 -4.38 -6.94
CA GLY A 2 -16.58 -5.75 -7.17
C GLY A 2 -15.70 -6.55 -8.15
N PHE A 3 -14.41 -6.24 -8.22
CA PHE A 3 -13.49 -6.81 -9.20
C PHE A 3 -12.60 -7.89 -8.58
N THR A 4 -12.26 -8.91 -9.37
CA THR A 4 -11.30 -9.95 -8.98
C THR A 4 -10.20 -10.11 -10.03
N SER A 5 -8.94 -10.03 -9.61
CA SER A 5 -7.77 -10.40 -10.42
C SER A 5 -7.12 -11.69 -9.90
N TYR A 6 -6.72 -12.57 -10.83
CA TYR A 6 -6.00 -13.81 -10.53
C TYR A 6 -4.77 -13.95 -11.43
N ARG A 7 -3.59 -14.11 -10.83
CA ARG A 7 -2.28 -14.26 -11.50
C ARG A 7 -1.97 -13.23 -12.60
N PRO A 8 -2.16 -11.92 -12.37
CA PRO A 8 -1.62 -10.91 -13.26
C PRO A 8 -0.09 -11.02 -13.32
N GLY A 9 0.47 -10.83 -14.52
CA GLY A 9 1.93 -10.82 -14.74
C GLY A 9 2.64 -9.60 -14.12
N GLU A 10 1.88 -8.56 -13.78
CA GLU A 10 2.32 -7.41 -12.99
C GLU A 10 1.46 -7.33 -11.72
N SER A 11 0.55 -6.35 -11.66
CA SER A 11 -0.32 -6.07 -10.52
C SER A 11 -1.79 -6.33 -10.85
N GLY A 12 -2.63 -6.54 -9.83
CA GLY A 12 -4.05 -6.78 -10.03
C GLY A 12 -4.84 -5.55 -10.46
N VAL A 13 -4.62 -4.45 -9.75
CA VAL A 13 -5.17 -3.13 -10.08
C VAL A 13 -4.04 -2.12 -9.97
N LYS A 14 -3.93 -1.22 -10.94
CA LYS A 14 -2.85 -0.23 -11.00
C LYS A 14 -3.37 1.15 -11.41
N THR A 15 -3.02 2.17 -10.63
CA THR A 15 -2.96 3.56 -11.13
C THR A 15 -1.56 3.80 -11.67
N TRP A 16 -1.43 4.35 -12.86
CA TRP A 16 -0.10 4.63 -13.40
C TRP A 16 0.59 5.76 -12.63
N GLN A 17 1.92 5.64 -12.50
CA GLN A 17 2.77 6.63 -11.87
C GLN A 17 3.49 7.50 -12.92
N GLY A 18 3.86 8.72 -12.51
CA GLY A 18 4.81 9.55 -13.25
C GLY A 18 4.25 10.18 -14.53
N THR A 19 5.09 10.15 -15.57
CA THR A 19 4.86 10.80 -16.87
C THR A 19 4.93 9.76 -17.98
N VAL A 20 3.91 9.73 -18.84
CA VAL A 20 3.85 8.88 -20.02
C VAL A 20 3.58 9.76 -21.23
N GLY A 21 4.43 9.66 -22.26
CA GLY A 21 4.26 10.45 -23.48
C GLY A 21 4.40 11.97 -23.32
N GLY A 22 5.01 12.45 -22.23
CA GLY A 22 5.26 13.87 -21.97
C GLY A 22 4.21 14.57 -21.11
N THR A 23 3.19 13.87 -20.62
CA THR A 23 2.22 14.39 -19.65
C THR A 23 1.99 13.37 -18.52
N SER A 24 1.33 13.79 -17.46
CA SER A 24 1.07 12.93 -16.32
C SER A 24 0.14 11.76 -16.65
N SER A 25 0.46 10.61 -16.08
CA SER A 25 -0.35 9.38 -16.10
C SER A 25 -1.09 9.13 -14.77
N ARG A 26 -0.94 10.05 -13.81
CA ARG A 26 -1.47 9.94 -12.45
C ARG A 26 -2.99 9.99 -12.42
N CYS A 27 -3.56 9.45 -11.34
CA CYS A 27 -5.00 9.34 -11.15
C CYS A 27 -5.42 10.02 -9.84
N TYR A 28 -6.65 10.56 -9.81
CA TYR A 28 -7.23 11.24 -8.64
C TYR A 28 -8.69 10.84 -8.43
N ASN A 29 -9.17 10.88 -7.19
CA ASN A 29 -10.59 10.74 -6.84
C ASN A 29 -11.29 9.47 -7.35
N LEU A 30 -10.54 8.39 -7.57
CA LEU A 30 -11.07 7.09 -7.98
C LEU A 30 -11.57 6.28 -6.79
N GLN A 31 -12.42 5.29 -7.06
CA GLN A 31 -12.94 4.35 -6.07
C GLN A 31 -12.31 2.97 -6.25
N PHE A 32 -11.63 2.49 -5.21
CA PHE A 32 -11.12 1.14 -5.13
C PHE A 32 -11.81 0.44 -3.97
N ARG A 33 -12.86 -0.33 -4.30
CA ARG A 33 -13.69 -0.95 -3.28
C ARG A 33 -14.19 -2.34 -3.61
N LYS A 34 -14.38 -3.15 -2.58
CA LYS A 34 -14.99 -4.49 -2.66
C LYS A 34 -14.28 -5.36 -3.70
N SER A 35 -12.96 -5.36 -3.67
CA SER A 35 -12.16 -6.00 -4.72
C SER A 35 -11.13 -6.94 -4.13
N LEU A 36 -10.83 -7.99 -4.89
CA LEU A 36 -9.94 -9.08 -4.51
C LEU A 36 -8.81 -9.21 -5.54
N SER A 37 -7.58 -9.34 -5.07
CA SER A 37 -6.42 -9.65 -5.91
C SER A 37 -5.70 -10.87 -5.38
N ILE A 38 -5.44 -11.87 -6.24
CA ILE A 38 -4.90 -13.17 -5.84
C ILE A 38 -3.68 -13.54 -6.69
N SER A 39 -2.60 -13.95 -6.03
CA SER A 39 -1.41 -14.53 -6.62
C SER A 39 -0.74 -13.66 -7.69
N THR A 40 -0.64 -12.36 -7.44
CA THR A 40 0.01 -11.39 -8.34
C THR A 40 1.53 -11.61 -8.38
N VAL A 41 2.17 -11.40 -9.53
CA VAL A 41 3.64 -11.48 -9.63
C VAL A 41 4.28 -10.28 -8.93
N TRP A 42 3.69 -9.09 -9.10
CA TRP A 42 4.03 -7.90 -8.34
C TRP A 42 2.92 -7.68 -7.32
N ASP A 43 2.13 -6.62 -7.47
CA ASP A 43 1.32 -6.13 -6.37
C ASP A 43 -0.15 -6.51 -6.47
N GLY A 44 -0.82 -6.69 -5.33
CA GLY A 44 -2.26 -6.88 -5.33
C GLY A 44 -2.97 -5.65 -5.88
N PHE A 45 -2.69 -4.51 -5.25
CA PHE A 45 -3.15 -3.18 -5.65
C PHE A 45 -1.97 -2.21 -5.60
N ASP A 46 -1.64 -1.63 -6.75
CA ASP A 46 -0.64 -0.57 -6.91
C ASP A 46 -1.37 0.77 -7.11
N LEU A 47 -1.53 1.52 -6.02
CA LEU A 47 -2.31 2.76 -5.96
C LEU A 47 -1.43 4.00 -5.81
N GLY A 48 -0.14 3.89 -6.16
CA GLY A 48 0.79 5.02 -6.14
C GLY A 48 0.58 5.97 -7.33
N ALA A 49 1.07 7.20 -7.19
CA ALA A 49 1.07 8.22 -8.22
C ALA A 49 2.48 8.70 -8.59
N ASP A 50 3.42 8.73 -7.64
CA ASP A 50 4.82 9.10 -7.91
C ASP A 50 5.75 7.87 -7.99
N ILE A 51 6.80 7.96 -8.82
CA ILE A 51 7.85 6.94 -8.98
C ILE A 51 8.98 7.06 -7.95
N GLY A 52 9.09 8.19 -7.25
CA GLY A 52 9.99 8.39 -6.10
C GLY A 52 11.25 9.21 -6.39
N ASN A 53 11.59 9.42 -7.66
CA ASN A 53 12.79 10.15 -8.09
C ASN A 53 12.49 11.25 -9.11
N GLU A 54 11.24 11.71 -9.20
CA GLU A 54 10.87 12.79 -10.11
C GLU A 54 11.53 14.11 -9.78
N THR A 55 11.90 14.85 -10.83
CA THR A 55 12.35 16.24 -10.73
C THR A 55 11.28 17.25 -11.15
N ASP A 56 10.21 16.78 -11.80
CA ASP A 56 9.03 17.57 -12.19
C ASP A 56 7.77 16.68 -12.37
N ARG A 57 6.62 17.32 -12.63
CA ARG A 57 5.37 16.64 -12.98
C ARG A 57 4.63 17.37 -14.12
N PRO A 58 5.05 17.19 -15.38
CA PRO A 58 4.38 17.83 -16.51
C PRO A 58 2.89 17.48 -16.58
N GLY A 59 2.04 18.50 -16.62
CA GLY A 59 0.58 18.33 -16.69
C GLY A 59 -0.09 17.96 -15.36
N ASP A 60 0.61 18.07 -14.23
CA ASP A 60 0.09 17.83 -12.88
C ASP A 60 0.66 18.84 -11.86
N PHE A 61 0.34 18.69 -10.58
CA PHE A 61 0.80 19.58 -9.53
C PHE A 61 2.33 19.58 -9.38
N PRO A 62 2.96 20.77 -9.25
CA PRO A 62 4.42 20.86 -9.15
C PRO A 62 4.95 20.31 -7.82
N LEU A 63 6.21 19.87 -7.81
CA LEU A 63 6.90 19.37 -6.62
C LEU A 63 6.99 20.40 -5.48
N ALA A 64 6.98 21.70 -5.83
CA ALA A 64 6.99 22.80 -4.87
C ALA A 64 5.67 22.91 -4.08
N GLU A 65 4.55 22.47 -4.66
CA GLU A 65 3.25 22.47 -4.00
C GLU A 65 3.03 21.16 -3.22
N TYR A 66 3.30 20.03 -3.87
CA TYR A 66 3.24 18.71 -3.25
C TYR A 66 4.56 17.97 -3.49
N PRO A 67 5.38 17.73 -2.46
CA PRO A 67 6.58 16.91 -2.59
C PRO A 67 6.30 15.51 -3.14
N VAL A 68 7.34 14.79 -3.55
CA VAL A 68 7.24 13.40 -4.00
C VAL A 68 6.49 12.56 -2.97
N HIS A 69 5.56 11.71 -3.44
CA HIS A 69 4.65 10.87 -2.65
C HIS A 69 3.62 11.64 -1.80
N GLN A 70 3.47 12.95 -1.98
CA GLN A 70 2.56 13.78 -1.18
C GLN A 70 1.41 14.39 -1.98
N LEU A 71 1.13 13.89 -3.18
CA LEU A 71 -0.02 14.32 -3.96
C LEU A 71 -1.33 14.04 -3.22
N PRO A 72 -2.34 14.92 -3.35
CA PRO A 72 -3.66 14.71 -2.77
C PRO A 72 -4.50 13.76 -3.65
N THR A 73 -4.06 12.52 -3.84
CA THR A 73 -4.70 11.52 -4.74
C THR A 73 -6.18 11.29 -4.40
N ASN A 74 -6.54 11.41 -3.11
CA ASN A 74 -7.90 11.41 -2.57
C ASN A 74 -8.78 10.26 -3.09
N HIS A 75 -8.17 9.08 -3.27
CA HIS A 75 -8.91 7.86 -3.60
C HIS A 75 -9.81 7.43 -2.44
N LEU A 76 -11.00 6.94 -2.77
CA LEU A 76 -11.84 6.22 -1.81
C LEU A 76 -11.44 4.75 -1.81
N ILE A 77 -10.69 4.35 -0.79
CA ILE A 77 -10.11 3.00 -0.65
C ILE A 77 -10.76 2.29 0.54
N ASP A 78 -11.55 1.26 0.27
CA ASP A 78 -12.32 0.55 1.29
C ASP A 78 -12.61 -0.90 0.87
N ASP A 79 -12.52 -1.87 1.79
CA ASP A 79 -12.89 -3.27 1.53
C ASP A 79 -12.07 -3.90 0.39
N LEU A 80 -10.74 -3.88 0.55
CA LEU A 80 -9.80 -4.50 -0.39
C LEU A 80 -9.12 -5.72 0.24
N VAL A 81 -8.98 -6.77 -0.55
CA VAL A 81 -8.34 -8.01 -0.15
C VAL A 81 -7.23 -8.36 -1.14
N SER A 82 -6.00 -8.52 -0.66
CA SER A 82 -4.87 -9.04 -1.43
C SER A 82 -4.34 -10.32 -0.80
N ILE A 83 -4.24 -11.39 -1.58
CA ILE A 83 -3.79 -12.71 -1.11
C ILE A 83 -2.69 -13.26 -2.03
N GLY A 84 -1.57 -13.69 -1.47
CA GLY A 84 -0.59 -14.46 -2.24
C GLY A 84 0.27 -13.65 -3.21
N SER A 85 0.34 -12.32 -3.08
CA SER A 85 1.22 -11.50 -3.92
C SER A 85 2.69 -11.91 -3.75
N LEU A 86 3.40 -12.10 -4.85
CA LEU A 86 4.85 -12.32 -4.82
C LEU A 86 5.59 -11.01 -4.47
N GLY A 87 5.09 -9.87 -4.97
CA GLY A 87 5.51 -8.53 -4.58
C GLY A 87 4.81 -8.05 -3.31
N VAL A 88 4.15 -6.89 -3.39
CA VAL A 88 3.47 -6.26 -2.26
C VAL A 88 1.97 -6.56 -2.27
N GLY A 89 1.35 -6.78 -1.11
CA GLY A 89 -0.10 -6.91 -1.02
C GLY A 89 -0.83 -5.67 -1.53
N ILE A 90 -0.60 -4.51 -0.90
CA ILE A 90 -1.10 -3.21 -1.33
C ILE A 90 -0.01 -2.14 -1.18
N GLY A 91 0.38 -1.53 -2.31
CA GLY A 91 1.29 -0.38 -2.38
C GLY A 91 0.52 0.90 -2.66
N MET A 92 0.89 2.00 -2.01
CA MET A 92 0.29 3.32 -2.27
C MET A 92 1.15 4.47 -1.79
N ASP A 93 0.86 5.67 -2.28
CA ASP A 93 1.41 6.92 -1.80
C ASP A 93 0.33 8.01 -1.63
N GLY A 94 0.77 9.24 -1.36
CA GLY A 94 -0.07 10.42 -1.31
C GLY A 94 -0.26 10.99 0.10
N LYS A 95 -0.83 12.18 0.15
CA LYS A 95 -1.07 12.92 1.39
C LYS A 95 -2.55 13.06 1.71
N GLY A 96 -2.90 12.88 2.97
CA GLY A 96 -4.27 13.01 3.46
C GLY A 96 -5.24 11.96 2.91
N GLY A 97 -6.45 11.97 3.45
CA GLY A 97 -7.49 11.00 3.11
C GLY A 97 -7.51 9.78 4.05
N TYR A 98 -8.37 8.83 3.69
CA TYR A 98 -8.73 7.70 4.54
C TYR A 98 -8.67 6.38 3.77
N VAL A 99 -8.23 5.33 4.46
CA VAL A 99 -8.21 3.96 3.96
C VAL A 99 -8.83 3.06 5.04
N SER A 100 -9.77 2.19 4.65
CA SER A 100 -10.46 1.32 5.61
C SER A 100 -10.63 -0.11 5.15
N ASN A 101 -10.75 -1.02 6.13
CA ASN A 101 -11.17 -2.41 5.90
C ASN A 101 -10.29 -3.13 4.88
N ILE A 102 -8.99 -3.23 5.19
CA ILE A 102 -8.01 -3.82 4.29
C ILE A 102 -7.50 -5.14 4.85
N LEU A 103 -7.41 -6.16 3.99
CA LEU A 103 -6.76 -7.43 4.29
C LEU A 103 -5.64 -7.70 3.28
N MET A 104 -4.43 -7.87 3.80
CA MET A 104 -3.27 -8.38 3.05
C MET A 104 -2.84 -9.67 3.73
N GLN A 105 -2.89 -10.79 3.00
CA GLN A 105 -2.64 -12.11 3.58
C GLN A 105 -1.73 -12.95 2.70
N ASP A 106 -0.86 -13.74 3.33
CA ASP A 106 -0.03 -14.75 2.65
C ASP A 106 0.84 -14.20 1.52
N CYS A 107 1.32 -12.96 1.64
CA CYS A 107 2.18 -12.34 0.63
C CYS A 107 3.64 -12.78 0.80
N ALA A 108 4.35 -13.01 -0.30
CA ALA A 108 5.76 -13.37 -0.28
C ALA A 108 6.64 -12.19 0.10
N GLY A 109 6.34 -10.99 -0.42
CA GLY A 109 6.88 -9.71 0.04
C GLY A 109 5.97 -9.04 1.05
N SER A 110 6.19 -7.73 1.27
CA SER A 110 5.44 -6.94 2.24
C SER A 110 3.93 -7.04 2.02
N GLY A 111 3.15 -7.06 3.10
CA GLY A 111 1.72 -6.82 3.00
C GLY A 111 1.45 -5.40 2.51
N GLY A 112 1.98 -4.40 3.21
CA GLY A 112 1.79 -2.99 2.87
C GLY A 112 3.10 -2.24 2.69
N LEU A 113 3.19 -1.45 1.61
CA LEU A 113 4.30 -0.52 1.35
C LEU A 113 3.72 0.88 1.08
N TRP A 114 3.64 1.70 2.11
CA TRP A 114 2.85 2.95 2.09
C TRP A 114 3.72 4.18 2.25
N TYR A 115 4.04 4.82 1.13
CA TYR A 115 4.72 6.12 1.06
C TYR A 115 3.72 7.25 1.31
N THR A 116 3.07 7.22 2.46
CA THR A 116 1.89 8.07 2.75
C THR A 116 2.16 9.03 3.90
N TYR A 117 1.47 10.18 3.88
CA TYR A 117 1.63 11.28 4.84
C TYR A 117 0.27 11.81 5.29
N GLY A 118 0.10 12.09 6.58
CA GLY A 118 -1.18 12.59 7.11
C GLY A 118 -2.41 11.73 6.78
N LYS A 119 -2.24 10.45 6.44
CA LYS A 119 -3.35 9.52 6.12
C LYS A 119 -3.84 8.81 7.38
N THR A 120 -5.14 8.50 7.40
CA THR A 120 -5.74 7.66 8.45
C THR A 120 -6.12 6.29 7.88
N PHE A 121 -5.59 5.24 8.51
CA PHE A 121 -5.90 3.84 8.21
C PHE A 121 -6.76 3.26 9.32
N THR A 122 -7.86 2.58 8.99
CA THR A 122 -8.76 1.98 9.97
C THR A 122 -9.07 0.52 9.63
N ASN A 123 -9.00 -0.37 10.63
CA ASN A 123 -9.29 -1.81 10.47
C ASN A 123 -8.43 -2.45 9.36
N VAL A 124 -7.12 -2.45 9.58
CA VAL A 124 -6.13 -3.05 8.68
C VAL A 124 -5.72 -4.42 9.21
N SER A 125 -5.55 -5.39 8.33
CA SER A 125 -4.99 -6.71 8.66
C SER A 125 -3.83 -7.03 7.72
N VAL A 126 -2.65 -7.29 8.29
CA VAL A 126 -1.43 -7.72 7.60
C VAL A 126 -1.02 -9.07 8.20
N ILE A 127 -1.40 -10.15 7.54
CA ILE A 127 -1.35 -11.51 8.11
C ILE A 127 -0.42 -12.39 7.29
N ASP A 128 0.61 -12.94 7.93
CA ASP A 128 1.55 -13.87 7.30
C ASP A 128 2.14 -13.30 6.00
N THR A 129 2.80 -12.15 6.08
CA THR A 129 3.44 -11.49 4.92
C THR A 129 4.95 -11.46 5.05
N ASN A 130 5.64 -11.04 3.98
CA ASN A 130 7.09 -11.20 3.80
C ASN A 130 7.54 -12.67 4.00
N THR A 131 6.72 -13.63 3.54
CA THR A 131 6.92 -15.06 3.83
C THR A 131 8.14 -15.67 3.14
N LEU A 132 8.68 -15.02 2.10
CA LEU A 132 9.94 -15.42 1.47
C LEU A 132 11.16 -14.67 2.04
N ASN A 133 10.98 -13.95 3.15
CA ASN A 133 12.07 -13.33 3.90
C ASN A 133 12.89 -12.36 3.05
N PHE A 134 12.24 -11.57 2.20
CA PHE A 134 12.89 -10.48 1.49
C PHE A 134 13.40 -9.44 2.49
N ASN A 135 14.39 -8.63 2.08
CA ASN A 135 14.93 -7.55 2.91
C ASN A 135 13.94 -6.36 2.98
N ALA A 136 12.80 -6.60 3.62
CA ALA A 136 11.67 -5.67 3.73
C ALA A 136 10.86 -5.95 5.01
N ASN A 137 10.09 -4.96 5.45
CA ASN A 137 9.17 -5.10 6.57
C ASN A 137 7.85 -5.75 6.12
N GLN A 138 7.04 -6.32 7.03
CA GLN A 138 5.70 -6.78 6.67
C GLN A 138 4.75 -5.61 6.35
N LEU A 139 4.83 -4.54 7.14
CA LEU A 139 4.16 -3.27 6.88
C LEU A 139 5.16 -2.11 7.02
N TYR A 140 5.26 -1.26 6.01
CA TYR A 140 6.02 -0.02 6.06
C TYR A 140 5.11 1.20 5.84
N ILE A 141 5.25 2.23 6.69
CA ILE A 141 4.57 3.51 6.55
C ILE A 141 5.58 4.64 6.75
N GLN A 142 5.81 5.44 5.71
CA GLN A 142 6.88 6.44 5.74
C GLN A 142 6.55 7.66 6.61
N GLY A 143 5.37 8.25 6.42
CA GLY A 143 5.04 9.57 6.95
C GLY A 143 4.27 9.54 8.26
N ASP A 144 3.75 10.72 8.59
CA ASP A 144 2.99 11.08 9.78
C ASP A 144 1.53 10.63 9.67
N CYS A 145 1.31 9.32 9.72
CA CYS A 145 -0.03 8.73 9.59
C CYS A 145 -0.64 8.33 10.95
N ILE A 146 -1.91 7.92 10.91
CA ILE A 146 -2.63 7.31 12.03
C ILE A 146 -3.13 5.94 11.60
N VAL A 147 -2.95 4.93 12.44
CA VAL A 147 -3.52 3.59 12.25
C VAL A 147 -4.40 3.24 13.45
N ASN A 148 -5.68 2.96 13.20
CA ASN A 148 -6.66 2.58 14.21
C ASN A 148 -7.16 1.15 13.94
N GLY A 149 -6.67 0.19 14.72
CA GLY A 149 -6.97 -1.23 14.56
C GLY A 149 -6.06 -1.86 13.51
N LEU A 150 -5.07 -2.62 13.98
CA LEU A 150 -4.08 -3.29 13.15
C LEU A 150 -3.93 -4.75 13.60
N ARG A 151 -4.35 -5.70 12.75
CA ARG A 151 -4.15 -7.13 12.98
C ARG A 151 -2.84 -7.56 12.34
N LEU A 152 -1.98 -8.18 13.12
CA LEU A 152 -0.65 -8.65 12.71
C LEU A 152 -0.50 -10.12 13.07
N VAL A 153 0.39 -10.81 12.35
CA VAL A 153 0.81 -12.21 12.61
C VAL A 153 -0.34 -13.21 12.44
N GLY A 154 -0.13 -14.22 11.59
CA GLY A 154 -1.03 -15.36 11.47
C GLY A 154 -0.44 -16.58 12.15
N ILE A 155 -0.25 -17.64 11.37
CA ILE A 155 0.27 -18.92 11.86
C ILE A 155 1.70 -19.20 11.42
N LYS A 156 2.26 -18.35 10.55
CA LYS A 156 3.62 -18.56 10.03
C LYS A 156 4.66 -17.99 10.99
N PRO A 157 5.86 -18.59 11.05
CA PRO A 157 6.98 -17.99 11.75
C PRO A 157 7.30 -16.60 11.18
N THR A 158 7.65 -15.67 12.06
CA THR A 158 8.12 -14.34 11.67
C THR A 158 9.40 -14.48 10.82
N PRO A 159 9.49 -13.82 9.64
CA PRO A 159 10.72 -13.77 8.86
C PRO A 159 11.87 -13.14 9.66
N SER A 160 13.11 -13.57 9.38
CA SER A 160 14.30 -13.08 10.08
C SER A 160 14.75 -11.69 9.61
N ASN A 161 14.37 -11.29 8.40
CA ASN A 161 14.66 -10.00 7.80
C ASN A 161 13.49 -9.05 7.98
N GLY A 162 13.80 -7.79 8.30
CA GLY A 162 12.83 -6.73 8.48
C GLY A 162 12.05 -6.80 9.79
N LEU A 163 11.29 -5.75 10.04
CA LEU A 163 10.35 -5.62 11.15
C LEU A 163 8.95 -6.10 10.72
N ILE A 164 8.11 -6.44 11.69
CA ILE A 164 6.68 -6.66 11.42
C ILE A 164 6.04 -5.32 10.99
N VAL A 165 6.32 -4.24 11.71
CA VAL A 165 5.87 -2.89 11.36
C VAL A 165 7.03 -1.93 11.49
N ASP A 166 7.28 -1.16 10.44
CA ASP A 166 8.20 -0.01 10.43
C ASP A 166 7.42 1.24 10.03
N ALA A 167 7.06 2.03 11.03
CA ALA A 167 6.19 3.19 10.87
C ALA A 167 6.64 4.33 11.81
N PRO A 168 7.87 4.85 11.64
CA PRO A 168 8.58 5.61 12.67
C PRO A 168 7.92 6.95 13.04
N ASN A 169 7.10 7.49 12.13
CA ASN A 169 6.39 8.76 12.31
C ASN A 169 4.89 8.58 12.54
N THR A 170 4.40 7.33 12.59
CA THR A 170 2.97 7.01 12.62
C THR A 170 2.51 6.66 14.03
N THR A 171 1.34 7.16 14.42
CA THR A 171 0.69 6.74 15.67
C THR A 171 -0.21 5.53 15.41
N ILE A 172 0.06 4.42 16.10
CA ILE A 172 -0.71 3.17 15.94
C ILE A 172 -1.46 2.86 17.24
N SER A 173 -2.74 2.50 17.12
CA SER A 173 -3.58 2.02 18.21
C SER A 173 -4.30 0.72 17.85
N GLY A 174 -4.64 -0.09 18.86
CA GLY A 174 -5.44 -1.30 18.68
C GLY A 174 -4.73 -2.42 17.90
N ILE A 175 -3.45 -2.65 18.18
CA ILE A 175 -2.72 -3.81 17.65
C ILE A 175 -3.29 -5.09 18.27
N THR A 176 -3.55 -6.10 17.44
CA THR A 176 -3.92 -7.45 17.88
C THR A 176 -3.12 -8.50 17.12
N GLY A 177 -2.69 -9.56 17.79
CA GLY A 177 -1.83 -10.60 17.22
C GLY A 177 -0.79 -11.05 18.24
N ASN A 178 -0.18 -12.21 18.03
CA ASN A 178 0.98 -12.64 18.83
C ASN A 178 2.25 -12.04 18.21
N VAL A 179 2.42 -10.74 18.40
CA VAL A 179 3.51 -9.94 17.85
C VAL A 179 4.72 -10.05 18.78
N ASP A 180 5.89 -10.36 18.20
CA ASP A 180 7.18 -10.33 18.89
C ASP A 180 7.77 -8.90 18.97
#